data_AF-A0A7V9KPK5-F1
#
_entry.id   AF-A0A7V9KPK5-F1
#
_cell.length_a   1.000
_cell.length_b   1.000
_cell.length_c   1.000
_cell.angle_alpha   90.00
_cell.angle_beta   90.00
_cell.angle_gamma   90.00
#
_symmetry.space_group_name_H-M   'P 1'
#
loop_
_entity.id
_entity.type
_entity.pdbx_description
1 polymer ?
#
loop_
_entity_poly.entity_id
_entity_poly.type
_entity_poly.pdbx_seq_one_letter_code
_entity_poly.pdbx_strand_id
1 'polypeptide(L)'
;PPYRIDCDCRKPKPGLIHRAAKEFDIDLADSWMVGDRYGDIELARNAGVNSAFVMSGYGRGEWEHQRQNWNHQPDLTANHLLEAVKRIIEEPLGKRA
;
A
#
# COMPACT_ATOMS: atom_id res chain seq x y z
N PRO A 1 -3.56 -24.57 -10.95
CA PRO A 1 -4.23 -25.20 -9.79
C PRO A 1 -5.68 -24.70 -9.66
N PRO A 2 -6.64 -25.57 -9.29
CA PRO A 2 -8.08 -25.27 -9.34
C PRO A 2 -8.55 -24.15 -8.40
N TYR A 3 -7.68 -23.64 -7.52
CA TYR A 3 -7.97 -22.56 -6.58
C TYR A 3 -7.45 -21.17 -7.01
N ARG A 4 -6.77 -21.07 -8.16
CA ARG A 4 -6.39 -19.78 -8.75
C ARG A 4 -7.53 -19.30 -9.64
N ILE A 5 -8.49 -18.62 -9.03
CA ILE A 5 -9.56 -17.93 -9.74
C ILE A 5 -9.05 -16.53 -10.09
N ASP A 6 -9.25 -16.09 -11.33
CA ASP A 6 -9.01 -14.69 -11.68
C ASP A 6 -10.14 -13.85 -11.07
N CYS A 7 -9.79 -13.01 -10.09
CA CYS A 7 -10.70 -12.10 -9.43
C CYS A 7 -10.03 -10.73 -9.28
N ASP A 8 -10.81 -9.68 -9.09
CA ASP A 8 -10.30 -8.35 -8.75
C ASP A 8 -9.96 -8.19 -7.27
N CYS A 9 -10.10 -9.28 -6.52
CA CYS A 9 -10.01 -9.34 -5.07
C CYS A 9 -8.62 -9.65 -4.52
N ARG A 10 -7.60 -9.69 -5.39
CA ARG A 10 -6.21 -10.01 -5.01
C ARG A 10 -5.24 -8.98 -5.57
N LYS A 11 -4.31 -8.55 -4.72
CA LYS A 11 -3.17 -7.69 -5.09
C LYS A 11 -2.49 -8.21 -6.37
N PRO A 12 -2.15 -7.34 -7.32
CA PRO A 12 -2.19 -5.88 -7.23
C PRO A 12 -3.55 -5.25 -7.58
N LYS A 13 -4.61 -6.04 -7.83
CA LYS A 13 -5.94 -5.51 -8.19
C LYS A 13 -6.66 -4.87 -6.98
N PRO A 14 -7.34 -3.73 -7.15
CA PRO A 14 -7.86 -2.91 -6.05
C PRO A 14 -9.29 -3.26 -5.58
N GLY A 15 -9.90 -4.34 -6.10
CA GLY A 15 -11.33 -4.59 -5.92
C GLY A 15 -11.81 -4.70 -4.47
N LEU A 16 -10.98 -5.19 -3.55
CA LEU A 16 -11.32 -5.20 -2.12
C LEU A 16 -11.27 -3.81 -1.48
N ILE A 17 -10.34 -2.93 -1.89
CA ILE A 17 -10.27 -1.56 -1.38
C ILE A 17 -11.48 -0.77 -1.87
N HIS A 18 -11.81 -0.83 -3.16
CA HIS A 18 -12.98 -0.12 -3.70
C HIS A 18 -14.29 -0.60 -3.07
N ARG A 19 -14.40 -1.90 -2.77
CA ARG A 19 -15.54 -2.42 -2.02
C ARG A 19 -15.62 -1.80 -0.62
N ALA A 20 -14.51 -1.82 0.13
CA ALA A 20 -14.46 -1.22 1.47
C ALA A 20 -14.80 0.28 1.43
N ALA A 21 -14.27 1.02 0.46
CA ALA A 21 -14.60 2.44 0.28
C ALA A 21 -16.09 2.68 0.13
N LYS A 22 -16.76 1.86 -0.69
CA LYS A 22 -18.21 1.95 -0.90
C LYS A 22 -19.02 1.51 0.32
N GLU A 23 -18.59 0.45 1.01
CA GLU A 23 -19.33 -0.11 2.15
C GLU A 23 -19.22 0.74 3.42
N PHE A 24 -18.10 1.44 3.59
CA PHE A 24 -17.78 2.19 4.81
C PHE A 24 -17.65 3.71 4.60
N ASP A 25 -17.96 4.22 3.40
CA ASP A 25 -17.87 5.64 3.03
C ASP A 25 -16.47 6.24 3.34
N ILE A 26 -15.42 5.53 2.91
CA ILE A 26 -14.02 5.90 3.16
C ILE A 26 -13.50 6.79 2.03
N ASP A 27 -12.89 7.91 2.38
CA ASP A 27 -12.08 8.70 1.45
C ASP A 27 -10.74 8.01 1.17
N LEU A 28 -10.58 7.54 -0.07
CA LEU A 28 -9.36 6.86 -0.50
C LEU A 28 -8.17 7.81 -0.63
N ALA A 29 -8.38 9.08 -0.97
CA ALA A 29 -7.29 10.03 -1.19
C ALA A 29 -6.52 10.34 0.12
N ASP A 30 -7.24 10.36 1.24
CA ASP A 30 -6.69 10.52 2.59
C ASP A 30 -6.43 9.17 3.31
N SER A 31 -6.57 8.05 2.60
CA SER A 31 -6.28 6.72 3.13
C SER A 31 -4.85 6.25 2.86
N TRP A 32 -4.39 5.32 3.69
CA TRP A 32 -3.06 4.72 3.60
C TRP A 32 -3.11 3.20 3.55
N MET A 33 -2.35 2.62 2.63
CA MET A 33 -2.01 1.20 2.58
C MET A 33 -0.61 0.99 3.17
N VAL A 34 -0.52 0.24 4.27
CA VAL A 34 0.76 -0.11 4.90
C VAL A 34 1.09 -1.58 4.59
N GLY A 35 2.30 -1.85 4.06
CA GLY A 35 2.70 -3.19 3.66
C GLY A 35 4.21 -3.40 3.55
N ASP A 36 4.62 -4.65 3.41
CA ASP A 36 6.03 -5.08 3.36
C ASP A 36 6.40 -5.77 2.03
N ARG A 37 5.51 -5.72 1.02
CA ARG A 37 5.72 -6.31 -0.31
C ARG A 37 5.47 -5.29 -1.40
N TYR A 38 6.14 -5.42 -2.54
CA TYR A 38 5.88 -4.54 -3.68
C TYR A 38 4.41 -4.55 -4.14
N GLY A 39 3.76 -5.72 -4.09
CA GLY A 39 2.35 -5.84 -4.45
C GLY A 39 1.40 -5.01 -3.57
N ASP A 40 1.83 -4.57 -2.38
CA ASP A 40 1.09 -3.62 -1.54
C ASP A 40 1.15 -2.21 -2.12
N ILE A 41 2.31 -1.83 -2.68
CA ILE A 41 2.55 -0.52 -3.30
C ILE A 41 1.80 -0.42 -4.62
N GLU A 42 1.82 -1.50 -5.41
CA GLU A 42 1.02 -1.58 -6.64
C GLU A 42 -0.48 -1.53 -6.34
N LEU A 43 -0.95 -2.27 -5.32
CA LEU A 43 -2.33 -2.20 -4.85
C LEU A 43 -2.71 -0.78 -4.46
N ALA A 44 -1.88 -0.10 -3.66
CA ALA A 44 -2.13 1.25 -3.19
C ALA A 44 -2.32 2.23 -4.34
N ARG A 45 -1.39 2.20 -5.30
CA ARG A 45 -1.44 3.00 -6.51
C ARG A 45 -2.69 2.71 -7.35
N ASN A 46 -3.00 1.43 -7.58
CA ASN A 46 -4.17 1.04 -8.37
C ASN A 46 -5.49 1.42 -7.68
N ALA A 47 -5.50 1.50 -6.35
CA ALA A 47 -6.67 1.89 -5.58
C ALA A 47 -6.79 3.41 -5.38
N GLY A 48 -5.75 4.19 -5.68
CA GLY A 48 -5.71 5.63 -5.42
C GLY A 48 -5.54 6.00 -3.96
N VAL A 49 -4.86 5.16 -3.16
CA VAL A 49 -4.50 5.42 -1.76
C VAL A 49 -3.01 5.65 -1.61
N ASN A 50 -2.59 6.33 -0.55
CA ASN A 50 -1.17 6.52 -0.23
C ASN A 50 -0.53 5.20 0.21
N SER A 51 0.78 5.07 0.01
CA SER A 51 1.51 3.83 0.23
C SER A 51 2.65 3.98 1.23
N ALA A 52 2.64 3.16 2.28
CA ALA A 52 3.69 3.10 3.29
C ALA A 52 4.35 1.72 3.29
N PHE A 53 5.63 1.68 2.91
CA PHE A 53 6.42 0.46 2.90
C PHE A 53 7.21 0.31 4.19
N VAL A 54 7.02 -0.80 4.91
CA VAL A 54 7.76 -1.09 6.15
C VAL A 54 8.88 -2.09 5.89
N MET A 55 10.07 -1.85 6.46
CA MET A 55 11.24 -2.74 6.33
C MET A 55 11.13 -4.00 7.22
N SER A 56 10.17 -4.04 8.14
CA SER A 56 9.87 -5.23 8.94
C SER A 56 9.28 -6.37 8.10
N GLY A 57 9.32 -7.61 8.61
CA GLY A 57 8.80 -8.77 7.88
C GLY A 57 9.66 -9.10 6.65
N TYR A 58 9.04 -9.22 5.48
CA TYR A 58 9.74 -9.44 4.20
C TYR A 58 10.32 -8.14 3.62
N GLY A 59 9.97 -6.99 4.18
CA GLY A 59 10.21 -5.68 3.58
C GLY A 59 11.67 -5.38 3.27
N ARG A 60 12.59 -5.62 4.22
CA ARG A 60 14.02 -5.39 4.01
C ARG A 60 14.57 -6.19 2.82
N GLY A 61 14.20 -7.46 2.71
CA GLY A 61 14.64 -8.32 1.61
C GLY A 61 14.05 -7.88 0.26
N GLU A 62 12.77 -7.55 0.22
CA GLU A 62 12.12 -6.97 -0.97
C GLU A 62 12.80 -5.65 -1.39
N TRP A 63 13.09 -4.78 -0.44
CA TRP A 63 13.76 -3.51 -0.68
C TRP A 63 15.17 -3.69 -1.25
N GLU A 64 16.00 -4.50 -0.60
CA GLU A 64 17.40 -4.67 -0.99
C GLU A 64 17.54 -5.39 -2.34
N HIS A 65 16.69 -6.38 -2.62
CA HIS A 65 16.84 -7.24 -3.79
C HIS A 65 15.98 -6.85 -4.99
N GLN A 66 14.84 -6.19 -4.78
CA GLN A 66 13.84 -6.01 -5.85
C GLN A 66 13.54 -4.55 -6.20
N ARG A 67 13.83 -3.58 -5.32
CA ARG A 67 13.42 -2.18 -5.50
C ARG A 67 13.85 -1.54 -6.81
N GLN A 68 14.98 -1.98 -7.38
CA GLN A 68 15.50 -1.46 -8.65
C GLN A 68 14.60 -1.79 -9.84
N ASN A 69 13.79 -2.84 -9.72
CA ASN A 69 12.87 -3.30 -10.75
C ASN A 69 11.43 -2.81 -10.52
N TRP A 70 11.20 -1.98 -9.51
CA TRP A 70 9.86 -1.48 -9.19
C TRP A 70 9.52 -0.32 -10.12
N ASN A 71 8.36 -0.40 -10.75
CA ASN A 71 7.84 0.68 -11.58
C ASN A 71 7.51 1.94 -10.76
N HIS A 72 7.21 1.76 -9.46
CA HIS A 72 6.72 2.80 -8.57
C HIS A 72 7.35 2.66 -7.18
N GLN A 73 7.74 3.78 -6.60
CA GLN A 73 8.25 3.83 -5.24
C GLN A 73 7.09 4.12 -4.26
N PRO A 74 7.21 3.66 -3.01
CA PRO A 74 6.23 4.01 -1.97
C PRO A 74 6.27 5.51 -1.65
N ASP A 75 5.15 6.05 -1.20
CA ASP A 75 5.06 7.44 -0.74
C ASP A 75 5.85 7.65 0.56
N LEU A 76 5.84 6.62 1.42
CA LEU A 76 6.50 6.60 2.72
C LEU A 76 7.27 5.29 2.89
N THR A 77 8.48 5.36 3.44
CA THR A 77 9.21 4.18 3.94
C THR A 77 9.43 4.29 5.44
N ALA A 78 9.38 3.18 6.17
CA ALA A 78 9.60 3.15 7.62
C ALA A 78 10.28 1.84 8.05
N ASN A 79 10.98 1.82 9.18
CA ASN A 79 11.64 0.59 9.64
C ASN A 79 10.64 -0.45 10.17
N HIS A 80 9.53 -0.02 10.75
CA HIS A 80 8.46 -0.87 11.30
C HIS A 80 7.14 -0.11 11.37
N LEU A 81 6.04 -0.83 11.61
CA LEU A 81 4.68 -0.27 11.62
C LEU A 81 4.50 0.95 12.53
N LEU A 82 5.04 0.93 13.75
CA LEU A 82 4.90 2.07 14.67
C LEU A 82 5.51 3.37 14.11
N GLU A 83 6.61 3.29 13.37
CA GLU A 83 7.24 4.46 12.76
C GLU A 83 6.39 4.96 11.59
N ALA A 84 5.85 4.06 10.75
CA ALA A 84 4.94 4.41 9.68
C ALA A 84 3.71 5.17 10.21
N VAL A 85 3.06 4.64 11.27
CA VAL A 85 1.88 5.26 11.86
C VAL A 85 2.18 6.65 12.42
N LYS A 86 3.29 6.82 13.15
CA LYS A 86 3.68 8.15 13.67
C LYS A 86 3.84 9.16 12.54
N ARG A 87 4.54 8.77 11.47
CA ARG A 87 4.77 9.66 10.33
C ARG A 87 3.49 9.98 9.58
N ILE A 88 2.59 9.01 9.40
CA ILE A 88 1.27 9.24 8.77
C ILE A 88 0.44 10.26 9.57
N ILE A 89 0.46 10.18 10.90
CA ILE A 89 -0.31 11.10 11.77
C ILE A 89 0.35 12.48 11.82
N GLU A 90 1.68 12.56 11.75
CA GLU A 90 2.43 13.82 11.73
C GLU A 90 2.36 14.55 10.37
N GLU A 91 1.99 13.86 9.30
CA GLU A 91 1.74 14.49 8.00
C GLU A 91 0.41 15.26 8.03
N PRO A 92 0.40 16.57 7.69
CA PRO A 92 -0.84 17.33 7.64
C PRO A 92 -1.73 16.79 6.51
N LEU A 93 -2.96 16.38 6.87
CA LEU A 93 -4.04 16.00 5.96
C LEU A 93 -4.17 17.06 4.85
N GLY A 94 -4.18 16.62 3.59
CA GLY A 94 -4.41 17.50 2.43
C GLY A 94 -3.17 18.09 1.72
N LYS A 95 -1.95 17.59 1.95
CA LYS A 95 -0.81 17.92 1.07
C LYS A 95 -0.76 16.99 -0.16
N ARG A 96 -1.65 17.21 -1.13
CA ARG A 96 -1.37 16.96 -2.55
C ARG A 96 -2.42 17.72 -3.39
N ALA A 97 -1.92 18.73 -4.10
CA ALA A 97 -2.61 19.40 -5.21
C ALA A 97 -2.64 18.49 -6.45
#